data_AF-A0A093W239-F1
#
_entry.id   AF-A0A093W239-F1
#
_cell.length_a   1.000
_cell.length_b   1.000
_cell.length_c   1.000
_cell.angle_alpha   90.00
_cell.angle_beta   90.00
_cell.angle_gamma   90.00
#
_symmetry.space_group_name_H-M   'P 1'
#
loop_
_entity.id
_entity.type
_entity.pdbx_description
1 polymer ?
#
loop_
_entity_poly.entity_id
_entity_poly.type
_entity_poly.pdbx_seq_one_letter_code
_entity_poly.pdbx_strand_id
1 'polypeptide(L)'
;MSFQKPEKDFGEGPKIHKIRITLSSRKVASLEKVCQELIERAKSKSLTVKGPVRLPTKTLKISTQLIIRLCCSLHAPTETVKQIIINIEAGVEVEVTIAA
;
A
#
# COMPACT_ATOMS: atom_id res chain seq x y z
N MET A 1 -28.83 -1.09 -38.08
CA MET A 1 -29.24 -1.60 -36.77
C MET A 1 -28.00 -1.67 -35.88
N SER A 2 -27.69 -0.56 -35.22
CA SER A 2 -26.57 -0.42 -34.30
C SER A 2 -26.92 -1.12 -32.99
N PHE A 3 -26.11 -2.07 -32.55
CA PHE A 3 -26.24 -2.63 -31.20
C PHE A 3 -25.13 -2.07 -30.32
N GLN A 4 -25.57 -1.22 -29.40
CA GLN A 4 -24.85 -0.59 -28.30
C GLN A 4 -23.98 -1.59 -27.50
N LYS A 5 -22.76 -1.16 -27.18
CA LYS A 5 -21.97 -1.70 -26.05
C LYS A 5 -22.81 -1.65 -24.78
N PRO A 6 -22.89 -2.70 -23.96
CA PRO A 6 -23.42 -2.57 -22.62
C PRO A 6 -22.29 -2.09 -21.70
N GLU A 7 -22.22 -0.78 -21.48
CA GLU A 7 -21.79 -0.24 -20.20
C GLU A 7 -22.78 -0.74 -19.15
N LYS A 8 -22.31 -1.57 -18.21
CA LYS A 8 -23.05 -1.95 -17.01
C LYS A 8 -22.30 -1.42 -15.80
N ASP A 9 -22.62 -0.17 -15.47
CA ASP A 9 -22.54 0.32 -14.11
C ASP A 9 -23.59 -0.39 -13.22
N PHE A 10 -23.33 -0.32 -11.91
CA PHE A 10 -24.16 -0.70 -10.76
C PHE A 10 -24.02 -2.12 -10.21
N GLY A 11 -23.13 -2.21 -9.22
CA GLY A 11 -23.23 -3.13 -8.08
C GLY A 11 -22.41 -2.58 -6.92
N GLU A 12 -23.07 -2.13 -5.85
CA GLU A 12 -22.48 -1.86 -4.52
C GLU A 12 -22.04 -3.17 -3.86
N GLY A 13 -21.08 -3.86 -4.48
CA GLY A 13 -20.19 -4.80 -3.80
C GLY A 13 -18.91 -4.07 -3.41
N PRO A 14 -18.11 -4.59 -2.45
CA PRO A 14 -16.83 -4.00 -2.10
C PRO A 14 -15.94 -3.98 -3.35
N LYS A 15 -15.86 -2.83 -4.02
CA LYS A 15 -15.10 -2.66 -5.27
C LYS A 15 -13.65 -3.01 -4.98
N ILE A 16 -13.16 -4.03 -5.68
CA ILE A 16 -11.80 -4.51 -5.49
C ILE A 16 -10.87 -3.54 -6.21
N HIS A 17 -10.17 -2.71 -5.44
CA HIS A 17 -9.24 -1.74 -6.01
C HIS A 17 -7.81 -2.27 -6.01
N LYS A 18 -7.00 -1.75 -6.95
CA LYS A 18 -5.55 -1.91 -6.87
C LYS A 18 -5.03 -0.79 -5.97
N ILE A 19 -4.59 -1.14 -4.77
CA ILE A 19 -4.14 -0.18 -3.77
C ILE A 19 -2.61 -0.25 -3.70
N ARG A 20 -1.96 0.90 -3.74
CA ARG A 20 -0.52 1.04 -3.46
C ARG A 20 -0.35 1.68 -2.10
N ILE A 21 0.32 0.98 -1.19
CA ILE A 21 0.72 1.51 0.11
C ILE A 21 2.19 1.91 -0.01
N THR A 22 2.50 3.17 0.27
CA THR A 22 3.87 3.66 0.37
C THR A 22 4.19 3.94 1.84
N LEU A 23 5.28 3.36 2.33
CA LEU A 23 5.82 3.59 3.66
C LEU A 23 7.04 4.50 3.52
N SER A 24 7.05 5.62 4.22
CA SER A 24 8.23 6.48 4.38
C SER A 24 8.72 6.46 5.82
N SER A 25 10.01 6.28 6.02
CA SER A 25 10.64 6.45 7.32
C SER A 25 12.09 6.91 7.19
N ARG A 26 12.62 7.39 8.32
CA ARG A 26 14.04 7.77 8.50
C ARG A 26 14.89 6.59 9.01
N LYS A 27 14.25 5.59 9.62
CA LYS A 27 14.92 4.43 10.21
C LYS A 27 14.65 3.20 9.35
N VAL A 28 15.72 2.56 8.84
CA VAL A 28 15.63 1.35 8.01
C VAL A 28 14.99 0.19 8.80
N ALA A 29 15.45 -0.02 10.03
CA ALA A 29 15.05 -1.17 10.85
C ALA A 29 13.56 -1.18 11.19
N SER A 30 12.96 -0.03 11.51
CA SER A 30 11.51 0.05 11.77
C SER A 30 10.71 -0.15 10.49
N LEU A 31 11.21 0.35 9.36
CA LEU A 31 10.53 0.21 8.08
C LEU A 31 10.51 -1.26 7.61
N GLU A 32 11.61 -2.00 7.77
CA GLU A 32 11.67 -3.42 7.44
C GLU A 32 10.73 -4.27 8.31
N LYS A 33 10.69 -4.01 9.63
CA LYS A 33 9.76 -4.68 10.55
C LYS A 33 8.30 -4.45 10.18
N VAL A 34 7.90 -3.18 10.01
CA VAL A 34 6.53 -2.82 9.62
C VAL A 34 6.16 -3.43 8.27
N CYS A 35 7.11 -3.45 7.33
CA CYS A 35 6.88 -4.08 6.03
C CYS A 35 6.65 -5.59 6.14
N GLN A 36 7.41 -6.30 6.97
CA GLN A 36 7.22 -7.73 7.21
C GLN A 36 5.85 -8.00 7.85
N GLU A 37 5.49 -7.26 8.90
CA GLU A 37 4.19 -7.39 9.55
C GLU A 37 3.03 -7.13 8.59
N LEU A 38 3.14 -6.13 7.71
CA LEU A 38 2.10 -5.83 6.71
C LEU A 38 1.93 -6.98 5.72
N ILE A 39 3.02 -7.59 5.26
CA ILE A 39 2.98 -8.74 4.36
C ILE A 39 2.36 -9.95 5.04
N GLU A 40 2.74 -10.23 6.30
CA GLU A 40 2.18 -11.33 7.08
C GLU A 40 0.68 -11.16 7.32
N ARG A 41 0.24 -9.98 7.75
CA ARG A 41 -1.18 -9.68 7.95
C ARG A 41 -1.99 -9.76 6.66
N ALA A 42 -1.42 -9.31 5.55
CA ALA A 42 -2.05 -9.42 4.24
C ALA A 42 -2.18 -10.88 3.78
N LYS A 43 -1.17 -11.72 4.05
CA LYS A 43 -1.23 -13.17 3.82
C LYS A 43 -2.27 -13.86 4.69
N SER A 44 -2.38 -13.50 5.98
CA SER A 44 -3.39 -14.05 6.89
C SER A 44 -4.83 -13.74 6.44
N LYS A 45 -5.03 -12.60 5.77
CA LYS A 45 -6.32 -12.22 5.16
C LYS A 45 -6.47 -12.71 3.71
N SER A 46 -5.60 -13.61 3.25
CA SER A 46 -5.59 -14.17 1.89
C SER A 46 -5.58 -13.13 0.76
N LEU A 47 -4.95 -11.97 0.99
CA LEU A 47 -4.82 -10.93 -0.04
C LEU A 47 -3.61 -11.20 -0.93
N THR A 48 -3.74 -10.85 -2.22
CA THR A 48 -2.61 -10.92 -3.15
C THR A 48 -1.71 -9.70 -2.95
N VAL A 49 -0.46 -9.95 -2.55
CA VAL A 49 0.54 -8.93 -2.26
C VAL A 49 1.61 -8.96 -3.34
N LYS A 50 1.84 -7.83 -4.02
CA LYS A 50 3.11 -7.62 -4.72
C LYS A 50 4.11 -7.14 -3.69
N GLY A 51 5.21 -7.88 -3.62
CA GLY A 51 6.25 -7.72 -2.59
C GLY A 51 6.79 -6.30 -2.48
N PRO A 52 7.54 -6.03 -1.41
CA PRO A 52 8.03 -4.70 -1.13
C PRO A 52 9.05 -4.26 -2.17
N VAL A 53 8.72 -3.22 -2.92
CA VAL A 53 9.64 -2.58 -3.84
C VAL A 53 10.34 -1.45 -3.09
N ARG A 54 11.67 -1.56 -2.96
CA ARG A 54 12.50 -0.50 -2.39
C ARG A 54 12.66 0.61 -3.42
N LEU A 55 12.19 1.80 -3.10
CA LEU A 55 12.43 2.98 -3.93
C LEU A 55 13.85 3.49 -3.67
N PRO A 56 14.49 4.15 -4.65
CA PRO A 56 15.80 4.76 -4.46
C PRO A 56 15.80 5.70 -3.26
N THR A 57 16.80 5.56 -2.40
CA THR A 57 16.96 6.43 -1.22
C THR A 57 17.40 7.81 -1.68
N LYS A 58 16.66 8.84 -1.23
CA LYS A 58 17.03 10.23 -1.54
C LYS A 58 17.97 10.73 -0.44
N THR A 59 19.23 10.92 -0.77
CA THR A 59 20.21 11.60 0.09
C THR A 59 19.99 13.11 -0.02
N LEU A 60 19.49 13.73 1.04
CA LEU A 60 19.45 15.19 1.11
C LEU A 60 20.88 15.69 1.41
N LYS A 61 21.33 16.73 0.71
CA LYS A 61 22.71 17.25 0.83
C LYS A 61 22.88 18.23 2.00
N ILE A 62 21.81 18.95 2.37
CA ILE A 62 21.85 20.01 3.39
C ILE A 62 21.46 19.46 4.78
N SER A 63 20.48 18.55 4.83
CA SER A 63 20.23 17.71 6.00
C SER A 63 20.77 16.32 5.69
N THR A 64 21.62 15.73 6.53
CA THR A 64 22.15 14.36 6.38
C THR A 64 21.07 13.28 6.59
N GLN A 65 19.86 13.52 6.11
CA GLN A 65 18.68 12.72 6.38
C GLN A 65 18.35 11.88 5.15
N LEU A 66 18.68 10.58 5.24
CA LEU A 66 18.29 9.56 4.28
C LEU A 66 16.81 9.24 4.49
N ILE A 67 15.96 9.63 3.55
CA ILE A 67 14.55 9.22 3.56
C ILE A 67 14.42 7.98 2.69
N ILE A 68 13.92 6.90 3.30
CA ILE A 68 13.72 5.61 2.65
C ILE A 68 12.23 5.44 2.40
N ARG A 69 11.88 5.04 1.17
CA ARG A 69 10.51 4.74 0.77
C ARG A 69 10.42 3.29 0.30
N LEU A 70 9.44 2.55 0.80
CA LEU A 70 9.02 1.25 0.24
C LEU A 70 7.60 1.36 -0.25
N CYS A 71 7.27 0.60 -1.29
CA CYS A 71 5.89 0.44 -1.70
C CYS A 71 5.47 -1.04 -1.77
N CYS A 72 4.26 -1.31 -1.32
CA CYS A 72 3.59 -2.61 -1.44
C CYS A 72 2.31 -2.39 -2.25
N SER A 73 2.04 -3.25 -3.23
CA SER A 73 0.77 -3.20 -3.97
C SER A 73 -0.12 -4.36 -3.56
N LEU A 74 -1.38 -4.05 -3.25
CA LEU A 74 -2.39 -4.99 -2.79
C LEU A 74 -3.60 -4.93 -3.71
N HIS A 75 -4.25 -6.07 -3.90
CA HIS A 75 -5.57 -6.10 -4.52
C HIS A 75 -6.59 -6.47 -3.45
N ALA A 76 -7.35 -5.46 -2.99
CA ALA A 76 -8.20 -5.61 -1.82
C ALA A 76 -9.26 -4.49 -1.77
N PRO A 77 -10.39 -4.71 -1.08
CA PRO A 77 -11.31 -3.63 -0.74
C PRO A 77 -10.72 -2.72 0.34
N THR A 78 -11.11 -1.44 0.34
CA THR A 78 -10.55 -0.40 1.19
C THR A 78 -10.74 -0.66 2.69
N GLU A 79 -11.80 -1.37 3.08
CA GLU A 79 -12.09 -1.74 4.47
C GLU A 79 -11.02 -2.67 5.07
N THR A 80 -10.62 -3.70 4.31
CA THR A 80 -9.57 -4.64 4.76
C THR A 80 -8.22 -3.96 4.90
N VAL A 81 -7.90 -3.01 4.02
CA VAL A 81 -6.67 -2.21 4.09
C VAL A 81 -6.65 -1.30 5.31
N LYS A 82 -7.77 -0.63 5.62
CA LYS A 82 -7.90 0.17 6.86
C LYS A 82 -7.61 -0.67 8.10
N GLN A 83 -8.15 -1.89 8.18
CA GLN A 83 -7.89 -2.79 9.31
C GLN A 83 -6.42 -3.26 9.41
N ILE A 84 -5.71 -3.35 8.29
CA ILE A 84 -4.29 -3.77 8.28
C ILE A 84 -3.37 -2.66 8.81
N ILE A 85 -3.77 -1.39 8.68
CA ILE A 85 -2.95 -0.21 9.02
C ILE A 85 -2.95 0.14 10.54
N ILE A 86 -3.86 -0.43 11.34
CA ILE A 86 -4.15 0.03 12.72
C ILE A 86 -2.95 -0.08 13.69
N ASN A 87 -1.96 -0.93 13.46
CA ASN A 87 -0.89 -1.21 14.44
C ASN A 87 0.51 -0.75 13.99
N ILE A 88 0.65 0.38 13.30
CA ILE A 88 1.98 0.84 12.87
C ILE A 88 2.70 1.59 14.01
N GLU A 89 3.96 1.21 14.24
CA GLU A 89 4.87 1.82 15.21
C GLU A 89 5.07 3.33 14.95
N ALA A 90 5.10 4.14 16.01
CA ALA A 90 5.21 5.59 15.91
C ALA A 90 6.49 6.02 15.16
N GLY A 91 6.33 6.75 14.04
CA GLY A 91 7.44 7.30 13.25
C GLY A 91 7.59 6.78 11.82
N VAL A 92 6.61 6.01 11.32
CA VAL A 92 6.47 5.67 9.90
C VAL A 92 5.28 6.44 9.31
N GLU A 93 5.54 7.18 8.24
CA GLU A 93 4.49 7.84 7.45
C GLU A 93 3.93 6.85 6.43
N VAL A 94 2.61 6.83 6.29
CA VAL A 94 1.90 5.88 5.41
C VAL A 94 1.03 6.65 4.43
N GLU A 95 1.32 6.49 3.15
CA GLU A 95 0.50 7.03 2.06
C GLU A 95 -0.24 5.88 1.37
N VAL A 96 -1.57 5.99 1.23
CA VAL A 96 -2.40 5.00 0.54
C VAL A 96 -2.89 5.62 -0.77
N THR A 97 -2.49 5.04 -1.90
CA THR A 97 -2.95 5.44 -3.23
C THR A 97 -3.91 4.39 -3.77
N ILE A 98 -5.14 4.81 -4.08
CA ILE A 98 -6.15 3.97 -4.73
C ILE A 98 -6.02 4.19 -6.24
N ALA A 99 -5.66 3.15 -6.99
CA ALA A 99 -5.84 3.17 -8.43
C ALA A 99 -7.30 2.78 -8.72
N ALA A 100 -8.01 3.69 -9.39
CA ALA A 100 -9.37 3.47 -9.86
C ALA A 100 -9.43 2.36 -10.92
#